data_AF-A0A2T7BBU1-F1
#
_entry.id   AF-A0A2T7BBU1-F1
#
_cell.length_a   1.000
_cell.length_b   1.000
_cell.length_c   1.000
_cell.angle_alpha   90.00
_cell.angle_beta   90.00
_cell.angle_gamma   90.00
#
_symmetry.space_group_name_H-M   'P 1'
#
loop_
_entity.id
_entity.type
_entity.pdbx_description
1 polymer ?
#
loop_
_entity_poly.entity_id
_entity_poly.type
_entity_poly.pdbx_seq_one_letter_code
_entity_poly.pdbx_strand_id
1 'polypeptide(L)'
;MGYNNWSLQENEDFIKPAFENYEQYAYYMKSKHVEFNFDLGSSDSFIDWRQYPDSYSFWYYFIGCEEEVAAYFRRTELIKYDTIIMDFGKRDPICEISMNVFIDKWLDFVAGAHYETTAVTGDGKLFMEFKKGDILFSNFKIK
;
A
#
# COMPACT_ATOMS: atom_id res chain seq x y z
N MET A 1 3.49 0.83 23.14
CA MET A 1 2.22 0.25 22.66
C MET A 1 2.61 -0.88 21.73
N GLY A 2 2.11 -2.10 21.93
CA GLY A 2 2.37 -3.22 21.02
C GLY A 2 1.39 -3.21 19.86
N TYR A 3 1.85 -3.51 18.64
CA TYR A 3 0.96 -3.73 17.49
C TYR A 3 0.19 -5.04 17.67
N ASN A 4 -1.03 -5.15 17.09
CA ASN A 4 -1.74 -6.43 17.05
C ASN A 4 -1.36 -7.24 15.81
N ASN A 5 -1.00 -6.54 14.73
CA ASN A 5 -0.52 -7.12 13.49
C ASN A 5 0.87 -7.76 13.62
N TRP A 6 1.01 -9.02 13.24
CA TRP A 6 2.29 -9.76 13.30
C TRP A 6 3.37 -9.11 12.43
N SER A 7 3.01 -8.63 11.24
CA SER A 7 3.95 -8.00 10.30
C SER A 7 4.48 -6.69 10.86
N LEU A 8 3.64 -5.92 11.56
CA LEU A 8 4.07 -4.70 12.25
C LEU A 8 4.95 -5.00 13.46
N GLN A 9 4.68 -6.08 14.20
CA GLN A 9 5.54 -6.52 15.31
C GLN A 9 6.93 -6.93 14.82
N GLU A 10 7.02 -7.74 13.76
CA GLU A 10 8.29 -8.21 13.20
C GLU A 10 9.12 -7.10 12.54
N ASN A 11 8.46 -6.01 12.15
CA ASN A 11 9.09 -4.89 11.46
C ASN A 11 9.08 -3.60 12.28
N GLU A 12 8.89 -3.67 13.61
CA GLU A 12 8.68 -2.49 14.47
C GLU A 12 9.81 -1.45 14.38
N ASP A 13 11.05 -1.89 14.17
CA ASP A 13 12.23 -1.05 14.01
C ASP A 13 12.29 -0.28 12.67
N PHE A 14 11.48 -0.69 11.69
CA PHE A 14 11.52 -0.17 10.32
C PHE A 14 10.25 0.59 9.91
N ILE A 15 9.30 0.68 10.82
CA ILE A 15 8.02 1.34 10.60
C ILE A 15 7.81 2.47 11.60
N LYS A 16 7.00 3.44 11.21
CA LYS A 16 6.58 4.54 12.08
C LYS A 16 5.09 4.77 11.91
N PRO A 17 4.29 4.78 12.99
CA PRO A 17 2.89 5.16 12.90
C PRO A 17 2.75 6.56 12.29
N ALA A 18 1.97 6.66 11.20
CA ALA A 18 1.70 7.90 10.48
C ALA A 18 0.31 8.44 10.80
N PHE A 19 -0.70 7.55 10.89
CA PHE A 19 -2.07 7.90 11.23
C PHE A 19 -2.69 6.87 12.17
N GLU A 20 -3.56 7.33 13.07
CA GLU A 20 -4.22 6.48 14.06
C GLU A 20 -5.42 5.74 13.48
N ASN A 21 -6.02 6.27 12.41
CA ASN A 21 -7.26 5.73 11.84
C ASN A 21 -7.43 6.10 10.36
N TYR A 22 -8.39 5.43 9.70
CA TYR A 22 -8.72 5.64 8.30
C TYR A 22 -9.28 7.03 7.99
N GLU A 23 -9.90 7.71 8.95
CA GLU A 23 -10.44 9.06 8.70
C GLU A 23 -9.28 10.03 8.46
N GLN A 24 -8.26 10.02 9.33
CA GLN A 24 -7.04 10.80 9.16
C GLN A 24 -6.34 10.46 7.84
N TYR A 25 -6.21 9.17 7.54
CA TYR A 25 -5.58 8.72 6.30
C TYR A 25 -6.36 9.16 5.06
N ALA A 26 -7.70 9.08 5.07
CA ALA A 26 -8.52 9.56 3.97
C ALA A 26 -8.42 11.09 3.79
N TYR A 27 -8.38 11.87 4.87
CA TYR A 27 -8.11 13.31 4.78
C TYR A 27 -6.73 13.58 4.17
N TYR A 28 -5.73 12.80 4.55
CA TYR A 28 -4.40 12.86 3.95
C TYR A 28 -4.46 12.56 2.44
N MET A 29 -5.09 11.45 2.03
CA MET A 29 -5.27 11.08 0.61
C MET A 29 -5.96 12.20 -0.17
N LYS A 30 -7.04 12.78 0.37
CA LYS A 30 -7.72 13.94 -0.21
C LYS A 30 -6.79 15.13 -0.40
N SER A 31 -5.97 15.43 0.61
CA SER A 31 -5.00 16.55 0.56
C SER A 31 -3.92 16.36 -0.50
N LYS A 32 -3.71 15.12 -0.95
CA LYS A 32 -2.80 14.74 -2.04
C LYS A 32 -3.50 14.57 -3.38
N HIS A 33 -4.78 14.91 -3.48
CA HIS A 33 -5.59 14.70 -4.68
C HIS A 33 -5.73 13.24 -5.09
N VAL A 34 -5.69 12.31 -4.12
CA VAL A 34 -6.01 10.91 -4.35
C VAL A 34 -7.47 10.67 -4.01
N GLU A 35 -8.30 10.46 -5.03
CA GLU A 35 -9.73 10.13 -4.93
C GLU A 35 -9.95 8.73 -4.33
N PHE A 36 -10.87 8.62 -3.37
CA PHE A 36 -11.16 7.39 -2.62
C PHE A 36 -12.67 7.18 -2.38
N ASN A 37 -13.04 5.94 -2.07
CA ASN A 37 -14.38 5.52 -1.67
C ASN A 37 -14.41 5.29 -0.15
N PHE A 38 -15.22 6.06 0.57
CA PHE A 38 -15.40 5.86 2.01
C PHE A 38 -16.36 4.70 2.34
N ASP A 39 -17.27 4.40 1.42
CA ASP A 39 -18.22 3.30 1.55
C ASP A 39 -17.66 2.03 0.92
N LEU A 40 -16.78 1.36 1.66
CA LEU A 40 -16.26 0.03 1.29
C LEU A 40 -17.33 -1.08 1.37
N GLY A 41 -18.56 -0.78 1.79
CA GLY A 41 -19.68 -1.72 1.73
C GLY A 41 -20.32 -1.79 0.34
N SER A 42 -20.18 -0.72 -0.46
CA SER A 42 -20.67 -0.64 -1.84
C SER A 42 -19.56 -0.54 -2.90
N SER A 43 -18.31 -0.32 -2.47
CA SER A 43 -17.12 -0.25 -3.33
C SER A 43 -16.16 -1.40 -3.07
N ASP A 44 -15.73 -2.07 -4.15
CA ASP A 44 -14.69 -3.12 -4.09
C ASP A 44 -13.26 -2.56 -3.94
N SER A 45 -13.09 -1.24 -3.82
CA SER A 45 -11.80 -0.55 -3.76
C SER A 45 -11.87 0.68 -2.86
N PHE A 46 -10.82 0.90 -2.06
CA PHE A 46 -10.61 2.16 -1.36
C PHE A 46 -10.25 3.27 -2.33
N ILE A 47 -9.37 3.04 -3.31
CA ILE A 47 -9.03 4.08 -4.32
C ILE A 47 -10.10 4.08 -5.42
N ASP A 48 -10.61 5.26 -5.80
CA ASP A 48 -11.55 5.34 -6.93
C ASP A 48 -10.81 5.26 -8.27
N TRP A 49 -10.46 4.05 -8.68
CA TRP A 49 -9.72 3.78 -9.93
C TRP A 49 -10.43 4.29 -11.19
N ARG A 50 -11.73 4.61 -11.15
CA ARG A 50 -12.46 5.22 -12.28
C ARG A 50 -11.95 6.63 -12.60
N GLN A 51 -11.31 7.30 -11.64
CA GLN A 51 -10.70 8.61 -11.81
C GLN A 51 -9.30 8.55 -12.47
N TYR A 52 -8.74 7.34 -12.64
CA TYR A 52 -7.39 7.12 -13.16
C TYR A 52 -7.43 6.18 -14.38
N PRO A 53 -7.83 6.68 -15.57
CA PRO A 53 -7.97 5.86 -16.77
C PRO A 53 -6.65 5.24 -17.25
N ASP A 54 -5.50 5.85 -16.89
CA ASP A 54 -4.16 5.37 -17.21
C ASP A 54 -3.56 4.50 -16.08
N SER A 55 -4.41 3.87 -15.27
CA SER A 55 -3.96 2.95 -14.23
C SER A 55 -3.45 1.62 -14.80
N TYR A 56 -2.52 1.01 -14.07
CA TYR A 56 -1.93 -0.28 -14.39
C TYR A 56 -2.44 -1.32 -13.40
N SER A 57 -2.66 -2.54 -13.89
CA SER A 57 -3.00 -3.68 -13.04
C SER A 57 -2.22 -4.91 -13.44
N PHE A 58 -1.75 -5.69 -12.47
CA PHE A 58 -1.23 -7.03 -12.73
C PHE A 58 -1.55 -7.98 -11.58
N TRP A 59 -1.48 -9.27 -11.90
CA TRP A 59 -1.73 -10.35 -10.95
C TRP A 59 -0.42 -10.77 -10.29
N TYR A 60 -0.40 -10.86 -8.96
CA TYR A 60 0.81 -11.13 -8.18
C TYR A 60 0.80 -12.48 -7.43
N TYR A 61 -0.18 -13.36 -7.67
CA TYR A 61 -0.28 -14.62 -6.93
C TYR A 61 0.43 -15.79 -7.59
N PHE A 62 1.69 -15.95 -7.27
CA PHE A 62 2.35 -17.24 -7.36
C PHE A 62 3.38 -17.34 -6.24
N ILE A 63 3.36 -18.44 -5.50
CA ILE A 63 4.44 -18.78 -4.56
C ILE A 63 5.75 -18.67 -5.34
N GLY A 64 6.70 -17.85 -4.87
CA GLY A 64 7.97 -17.60 -5.56
C GLY A 64 8.01 -16.31 -6.39
N CYS A 65 6.96 -15.48 -6.41
CA CYS A 65 6.96 -14.18 -7.09
C CYS A 65 7.67 -13.06 -6.30
N GLU A 66 8.05 -13.30 -5.06
CA GLU A 66 8.47 -12.27 -4.10
C GLU A 66 9.64 -11.47 -4.66
N GLU A 67 10.67 -12.18 -5.14
CA GLU A 67 11.87 -11.57 -5.72
C GLU A 67 11.57 -10.87 -7.05
N GLU A 68 10.67 -11.42 -7.87
CA GLU A 68 10.31 -10.86 -9.17
C GLU A 68 9.55 -9.55 -9.01
N VAL A 69 8.53 -9.53 -8.14
CA VAL A 69 7.73 -8.33 -7.84
C VAL A 69 8.60 -7.27 -7.15
N ALA A 70 9.47 -7.68 -6.22
CA ALA A 70 10.45 -6.76 -5.63
C ALA A 70 11.37 -6.17 -6.72
N ALA A 71 11.86 -6.98 -7.65
CA ALA A 71 12.66 -6.50 -8.78
C ALA A 71 11.88 -5.55 -9.70
N TYR A 72 10.58 -5.77 -9.89
CA TYR A 72 9.71 -4.83 -10.60
C TYR A 72 9.60 -3.50 -9.85
N PHE A 73 9.32 -3.51 -8.55
CA PHE A 73 9.26 -2.28 -7.75
C PHE A 73 10.58 -1.49 -7.80
N ARG A 74 11.73 -2.16 -7.71
CA ARG A 74 13.06 -1.51 -7.82
C ARG A 74 13.31 -0.83 -9.17
N ARG A 75 12.60 -1.23 -10.23
CA ARG A 75 12.70 -0.63 -11.57
C ARG A 75 11.69 0.49 -11.81
N THR A 76 10.77 0.72 -10.88
CA THR A 76 9.78 1.79 -10.97
C THR A 76 10.30 3.09 -10.38
N GLU A 77 9.48 4.14 -10.47
CA GLU A 77 9.78 5.43 -9.84
C GLU A 77 9.69 5.40 -8.31
N LEU A 78 9.12 4.34 -7.71
CA LEU A 78 9.06 4.17 -6.25
C LEU A 78 10.43 4.31 -5.60
N ILE A 79 11.50 3.79 -6.22
CA ILE A 79 12.85 3.81 -5.65
C ILE A 79 13.42 5.22 -5.46
N LYS A 80 12.80 6.24 -6.07
CA LYS A 80 13.19 7.65 -5.90
C LYS A 80 12.64 8.26 -4.61
N TYR A 81 11.78 7.54 -3.88
CA TYR A 81 11.14 7.98 -2.66
C TYR A 81 11.78 7.31 -1.44
N ASP A 82 11.86 8.05 -0.34
CA ASP A 82 12.44 7.54 0.91
C ASP A 82 11.47 6.62 1.66
N THR A 83 10.17 6.93 1.60
CA THR A 83 9.14 6.22 2.37
C THR A 83 7.85 6.01 1.58
N ILE A 84 7.08 5.03 2.05
CA ILE A 84 5.71 4.75 1.63
C ILE A 84 4.82 4.65 2.86
N ILE A 85 3.58 5.12 2.73
CA ILE A 85 2.56 5.04 3.77
C ILE A 85 1.60 3.93 3.38
N MET A 86 1.33 3.00 4.29
CA MET A 86 0.52 1.81 4.03
C MET A 86 -0.43 1.51 5.18
N ASP A 87 -1.65 1.09 4.86
CA ASP A 87 -2.65 0.68 5.84
C ASP A 87 -2.64 -0.82 6.13
N PHE A 88 -2.96 -1.20 7.37
CA PHE A 88 -2.90 -2.58 7.88
C PHE A 88 -4.24 -3.06 8.44
N GLY A 89 -5.35 -2.48 7.95
CA GLY A 89 -6.69 -2.78 8.42
C GLY A 89 -7.14 -1.91 9.62
N LYS A 90 -8.44 -1.95 9.94
CA LYS A 90 -9.11 -1.03 10.88
C LYS A 90 -8.61 -1.03 12.33
N ARG A 91 -7.78 -2.00 12.72
CA ARG A 91 -7.34 -2.20 14.11
C ARG A 91 -5.88 -1.82 14.34
N ASP A 92 -5.16 -1.54 13.28
CA ASP A 92 -3.74 -1.22 13.32
C ASP A 92 -3.53 0.19 12.75
N PRO A 93 -2.48 0.90 13.21
CA PRO A 93 -2.17 2.20 12.68
C PRO A 93 -1.78 2.10 11.20
N ILE A 94 -1.99 3.18 10.47
CA ILE A 94 -1.40 3.36 9.16
C ILE A 94 0.05 3.74 9.39
N CYS A 95 0.97 3.03 8.74
CA CYS A 95 2.40 3.14 9.01
C CYS A 95 3.14 3.73 7.81
N GLU A 96 4.10 4.60 8.10
CA GLU A 96 5.18 4.97 7.20
C GLU A 96 6.28 3.92 7.28
N ILE A 97 6.76 3.47 6.13
CA ILE A 97 7.74 2.39 5.95
C ILE A 97 8.83 2.93 5.04
N SER A 98 10.11 2.64 5.36
CA SER A 98 11.21 2.90 4.42
C SER A 98 10.95 2.19 3.10
N MET A 99 11.13 2.89 1.97
CA MET A 99 10.83 2.35 0.65
C MET A 99 11.63 1.07 0.35
N ASN A 100 12.91 1.03 0.73
CA ASN A 100 13.73 -0.17 0.55
C ASN A 100 13.20 -1.35 1.38
N VAL A 101 12.79 -1.09 2.63
CA VAL A 101 12.21 -2.14 3.49
C VAL A 101 10.87 -2.61 2.94
N PHE A 102 10.01 -1.69 2.49
CA PHE A 102 8.76 -2.03 1.84
C PHE A 102 9.00 -2.94 0.63
N ILE A 103 9.93 -2.58 -0.26
CA ILE A 103 10.23 -3.39 -1.45
C ILE A 103 10.79 -4.76 -1.07
N ASP A 104 11.70 -4.83 -0.11
CA ASP A 104 12.35 -6.08 0.29
C ASP A 104 11.38 -7.04 1.00
N LYS A 105 10.37 -6.49 1.69
CA LYS A 105 9.40 -7.23 2.51
C LYS A 105 7.95 -7.03 2.06
N TRP A 106 7.74 -6.71 0.79
CA TRP A 106 6.42 -6.26 0.31
C TRP A 106 5.33 -7.31 0.58
N LEU A 107 5.66 -8.58 0.38
CA LEU A 107 4.71 -9.67 0.58
C LEU A 107 4.32 -9.81 2.06
N ASP A 108 5.28 -9.66 2.99
CA ASP A 108 5.00 -9.75 4.42
C ASP A 108 4.08 -8.61 4.89
N PHE A 109 4.28 -7.40 4.37
CA PHE A 109 3.40 -6.27 4.68
C PHE A 109 2.01 -6.48 4.09
N VAL A 110 1.91 -6.90 2.83
CA VAL A 110 0.62 -7.15 2.17
C VAL A 110 -0.12 -8.31 2.83
N ALA A 111 0.56 -9.40 3.18
CA ALA A 111 -0.01 -10.52 3.91
C ALA A 111 -0.43 -10.11 5.33
N GLY A 112 0.36 -9.27 6.00
CA GLY A 112 0.01 -8.63 7.27
C GLY A 112 -1.28 -7.82 7.18
N ALA A 113 -1.49 -7.12 6.07
CA ALA A 113 -2.72 -6.38 5.78
C ALA A 113 -3.82 -7.24 5.13
N HIS A 114 -3.73 -8.57 5.23
CA HIS A 114 -4.71 -9.51 4.68
C HIS A 114 -4.94 -9.39 3.16
N TYR A 115 -3.91 -9.02 2.41
CA TYR A 115 -3.93 -8.86 0.95
C TYR A 115 -4.92 -7.80 0.44
N GLU A 116 -5.38 -6.92 1.32
CA GLU A 116 -6.34 -5.85 1.03
C GLU A 116 -5.84 -4.56 1.68
N THR A 117 -5.10 -3.76 0.92
CA THR A 117 -4.36 -2.61 1.44
C THR A 117 -3.99 -1.61 0.36
N THR A 118 -3.80 -0.37 0.75
CA THR A 118 -3.30 0.71 -0.08
C THR A 118 -1.91 1.14 0.39
N ALA A 119 -1.09 1.56 -0.57
CA ALA A 119 0.22 2.12 -0.30
C ALA A 119 0.42 3.38 -1.14
N VAL A 120 0.89 4.47 -0.53
CA VAL A 120 1.02 5.79 -1.15
C VAL A 120 2.33 6.47 -0.75
N THR A 121 3.01 7.12 -1.69
CA THR A 121 4.21 7.92 -1.36
C THR A 121 3.85 9.13 -0.50
N GLY A 122 4.80 9.63 0.28
CA GLY A 122 4.55 10.79 1.17
C GLY A 122 4.04 12.07 0.48
N ASP A 123 4.28 12.21 -0.84
CA ASP A 123 3.75 13.30 -1.66
C ASP A 123 2.44 12.95 -2.40
N GLY A 124 1.99 11.69 -2.34
CA GLY A 124 0.80 11.16 -2.99
C GLY A 124 0.88 11.01 -4.51
N LYS A 125 2.06 11.17 -5.12
CA LYS A 125 2.20 11.04 -6.58
C LYS A 125 2.14 9.60 -7.06
N LEU A 126 2.65 8.66 -6.27
CA LEU A 126 2.59 7.24 -6.58
C LEU A 126 1.74 6.56 -5.53
N PHE A 127 0.75 5.81 -5.99
CA PHE A 127 -0.11 5.02 -5.13
C PHE A 127 -0.51 3.71 -5.81
N MET A 128 -0.79 2.73 -4.97
CA MET A 128 -1.20 1.40 -5.38
C MET A 128 -2.16 0.80 -4.36
N GLU A 129 -2.93 -0.17 -4.82
CA GLU A 129 -3.91 -0.89 -4.03
C GLU A 129 -3.82 -2.39 -4.34
N PHE A 130 -3.52 -3.16 -3.31
CA PHE A 130 -3.60 -4.61 -3.31
C PHE A 130 -5.03 -5.01 -2.98
N LYS A 131 -5.62 -5.84 -3.84
CA LYS A 131 -7.01 -6.25 -3.73
C LYS A 131 -7.11 -7.76 -3.59
N LYS A 132 -8.21 -8.18 -2.97
CA LYS A 132 -8.67 -9.57 -2.99
C LYS A 132 -8.70 -10.14 -4.41
N GLY A 133 -8.25 -11.38 -4.55
CA GLY A 133 -8.03 -12.02 -5.85
C GLY A 133 -6.64 -11.73 -6.44
N ASP A 134 -5.77 -11.13 -5.63
CA ASP A 134 -4.34 -10.95 -5.86
C ASP A 134 -4.01 -10.07 -7.07
N ILE A 135 -4.77 -8.99 -7.18
CA ILE A 135 -4.59 -7.97 -8.19
C ILE A 135 -4.01 -6.74 -7.51
N LEU A 136 -2.90 -6.24 -8.05
CA LEU A 136 -2.33 -4.96 -7.68
C LEU A 136 -2.73 -3.92 -8.73
N PHE A 137 -3.41 -2.86 -8.30
CA PHE A 137 -3.65 -1.65 -9.09
C PHE A 137 -2.63 -0.58 -8.72
N SER A 138 -2.20 0.22 -9.68
CA SER A 138 -1.24 1.31 -9.46
C SER A 138 -1.44 2.43 -10.48
N ASN A 139 -1.08 3.66 -10.12
CA ASN A 139 -1.07 4.79 -11.07
C ASN A 139 0.28 4.95 -11.80
N PHE A 140 1.18 3.99 -11.65
CA PHE A 140 2.49 3.97 -12.29
C PHE A 140 2.79 2.58 -12.84
N LYS A 141 3.63 2.53 -13.86
CA LYS A 141 3.92 1.27 -14.55
C LYS A 141 4.79 0.37 -13.68
N ILE A 142 4.24 -0.80 -13.32
CA ILE A 142 4.98 -1.92 -12.75
C ILE A 142 5.10 -2.96 -13.87
N LYS A 143 6.30 -3.07 -14.46
CA LYS A 143 6.70 -3.85 -15.67
C LYS A 143 6.75 -3.05 -16.98
#